data_AF-A0A6J7GD93-F1
#
_entry.id   AF-A0A6J7GD93-F1
#
_cell.length_a   1.000
_cell.length_b   1.000
_cell.length_c   1.000
_cell.angle_alpha   90.00
_cell.angle_beta   90.00
_cell.angle_gamma   90.00
#
_symmetry.space_group_name_H-M   'P 1'
#
loop_
_entity.id
_entity.type
_entity.pdbx_description
1 polymer ?
#
loop_
_entity_poly.entity_id
_entity_poly.type
_entity_poly.pdbx_seq_one_letter_code
_entity_poly.pdbx_strand_id
1 'polypeptide(L)'
;MARELVYETIIQPGTGKALVVKRGQVLRIEQLEDGGQCADFNCFNLHDYKEHFHTARTRHLHGLSPTTGAFLWSAPPRDRPIAVIVADTVGSNDILYGRCSAWLYDYQYGLAEHANCHDIQAEAQREFGLTPDDVHDSFNFFMNTGVDQEGHPFIGPNLSKKGDYVEILALIDTIMVPNVCGADVMATNNFQYKPLRLTVYDTEEAEVIEHEARPEMRKLVTQRGPSDFTQATIKATRELERDTGYVPNFTNVPIRLEELTVALGGDDLSRLDQLVASKDFGATRAEALRYVFFVWWINKFMQGPKHLDRSAAKDKPGE
;
A
#
# COMPACT_ATOMS: atom_id res chain seq x y z
N MET A 1 12.33 25.97 -2.52
CA MET A 1 12.32 26.29 -1.07
C MET A 1 11.93 25.02 -0.33
N ALA A 2 12.31 24.84 0.94
CA ALA A 2 11.93 23.64 1.68
C ALA A 2 10.46 23.76 2.12
N ARG A 3 9.66 22.71 1.91
CA ARG A 3 8.26 22.64 2.37
C ARG A 3 8.19 22.70 3.91
N GLU A 4 7.14 23.31 4.47
CA GLU A 4 6.96 23.45 5.93
C GLU A 4 6.30 22.20 6.52
N LEU A 5 6.86 21.65 7.60
CA LEU A 5 6.30 20.47 8.27
C LEU A 5 5.08 20.84 9.13
N VAL A 6 3.94 20.21 8.88
CA VAL A 6 2.67 20.44 9.57
C VAL A 6 2.36 19.33 10.58
N TYR A 7 2.71 18.09 10.26
CA TYR A 7 2.41 16.92 11.08
C TYR A 7 3.45 15.83 10.86
N GLU A 8 3.80 15.10 11.92
CA GLU A 8 4.64 13.90 11.86
C GLU A 8 4.08 12.82 12.78
N THR A 9 4.10 11.58 12.32
CA THR A 9 3.87 10.41 13.17
C THR A 9 4.58 9.17 12.62
N ILE A 10 4.67 8.12 13.45
CA ILE A 10 5.16 6.82 13.04
C ILE A 10 4.03 5.81 13.27
N ILE A 11 3.60 5.13 12.21
CA ILE A 11 2.67 4.00 12.30
C ILE A 11 3.46 2.70 12.51
N GLN A 12 3.01 1.90 13.48
CA GLN A 12 3.64 0.63 13.87
C GLN A 12 3.07 -0.54 13.06
N PRO A 13 3.77 -1.70 13.01
CA PRO A 13 3.21 -2.95 12.50
C PRO A 13 1.78 -3.23 12.97
N GLY A 14 0.90 -3.55 12.02
CA GLY A 14 -0.52 -3.83 12.28
C GLY A 14 -1.38 -2.58 12.53
N THR A 15 -0.87 -1.38 12.28
CA THR A 15 -1.61 -0.12 12.50
C THR A 15 -1.65 0.76 11.25
N GLY A 16 -2.58 1.72 11.24
CA GLY A 16 -2.70 2.73 10.20
C GLY A 16 -3.15 4.07 10.78
N LYS A 17 -3.27 5.10 9.94
CA LYS A 17 -3.71 6.42 10.39
C LYS A 17 -4.49 7.15 9.31
N ALA A 18 -5.68 7.63 9.62
CA ALA A 18 -6.38 8.60 8.80
C ALA A 18 -5.88 10.02 9.08
N LEU A 19 -5.52 10.74 8.02
CA LEU A 19 -4.95 12.09 8.07
C LEU A 19 -5.77 13.02 7.18
N VAL A 20 -6.15 14.18 7.70
CA VAL A 20 -6.61 15.29 6.87
C VAL A 20 -5.40 15.85 6.12
N VAL A 21 -5.43 15.79 4.81
CA VAL A 21 -4.42 16.37 3.92
C VAL A 21 -5.16 17.31 2.97
N LYS A 22 -5.07 18.61 3.25
CA LYS A 22 -5.79 19.66 2.53
C LYS A 22 -5.20 19.89 1.15
N ARG A 23 -5.96 20.51 0.25
CA ARG A 23 -5.44 20.93 -1.07
C ARG A 23 -4.13 21.71 -0.88
N GLY A 24 -3.12 21.33 -1.64
CA GLY A 24 -1.79 21.94 -1.58
C GLY A 24 -0.88 21.40 -0.47
N GLN A 25 -1.34 20.44 0.33
CA GLN A 25 -0.49 19.70 1.26
C GLN A 25 0.06 18.43 0.62
N VAL A 26 1.24 18.02 1.07
CA VAL A 26 1.90 16.79 0.64
C VAL A 26 1.98 15.81 1.80
N LEU A 27 1.45 14.61 1.63
CA LEU A 27 1.73 13.47 2.49
C LEU A 27 2.99 12.76 1.98
N ARG A 28 3.97 12.58 2.85
CA ARG A 28 5.10 11.68 2.63
C ARG A 28 4.94 10.40 3.45
N ILE A 29 5.15 9.26 2.81
CA ILE A 29 5.25 7.94 3.44
C ILE A 29 6.69 7.47 3.28
N GLU A 30 7.40 7.26 4.39
CA GLU A 30 8.84 6.99 4.40
C GLU A 30 9.18 5.68 5.12
N GLN A 31 10.08 4.91 4.51
CA GLN A 31 10.65 3.67 5.04
C GLN A 31 11.57 3.94 6.23
N LEU A 32 11.33 3.24 7.33
CA LEU A 32 12.20 3.24 8.50
C LEU A 32 13.11 2.01 8.52
N GLU A 33 13.92 1.90 9.58
CA GLU A 33 14.75 0.71 9.87
C GLU A 33 15.63 0.29 8.68
N ASP A 34 15.44 -0.90 8.11
CA ASP A 34 16.10 -1.41 6.92
C ASP A 34 15.24 -1.29 5.64
N GLY A 35 14.01 -0.78 5.74
CA GLY A 35 13.04 -0.64 4.65
C GLY A 35 12.37 -1.94 4.25
N GLY A 36 11.72 -1.98 3.09
CA GLY A 36 11.05 -3.17 2.60
C GLY A 36 9.66 -3.40 3.19
N GLN A 37 8.95 -2.34 3.58
CA GLN A 37 7.57 -2.40 4.06
C GLN A 37 6.60 -1.77 3.05
N CYS A 38 5.63 -2.54 2.58
CA CYS A 38 4.52 -2.05 1.77
C CYS A 38 3.58 -1.18 2.62
N ALA A 39 3.08 -0.10 2.01
CA ALA A 39 2.04 0.75 2.58
C ALA A 39 0.77 0.64 1.73
N ASP A 40 -0.28 0.03 2.28
CA ASP A 40 -1.62 0.08 1.70
C ASP A 40 -2.21 1.48 1.95
N PHE A 41 -2.99 1.99 0.99
CA PHE A 41 -3.47 3.37 1.01
C PHE A 41 -4.88 3.51 0.45
N ASN A 42 -5.76 4.19 1.20
CA ASN A 42 -7.01 4.75 0.68
C ASN A 42 -7.01 6.28 0.75
N CYS A 43 -7.84 6.90 -0.07
CA CYS A 43 -7.98 8.35 -0.13
C CYS A 43 -9.42 8.73 -0.46
N PHE A 44 -10.01 9.57 0.38
CA PHE A 44 -11.37 10.06 0.27
C PHE A 44 -11.36 11.57 0.09
N ASN A 45 -12.34 12.12 -0.62
CA ASN A 45 -12.64 13.55 -0.52
C ASN A 45 -13.19 13.84 0.88
N LEU A 46 -12.59 14.81 1.57
CA LEU A 46 -12.99 15.22 2.93
C LEU A 46 -14.46 15.65 2.99
N HIS A 47 -14.96 16.29 1.93
CA HIS A 47 -16.29 16.89 1.87
C HIS A 47 -17.34 15.94 1.30
N ASP A 48 -16.91 14.80 0.74
CA ASP A 48 -17.79 13.82 0.13
C ASP A 48 -17.14 12.44 0.05
N TYR A 49 -17.24 11.60 1.08
CA TYR A 49 -16.53 10.31 1.11
C TYR A 49 -16.96 9.31 0.03
N LYS A 50 -18.10 9.52 -0.64
CA LYS A 50 -18.48 8.73 -1.83
C LYS A 50 -17.70 9.14 -3.08
N GLU A 51 -16.93 10.23 -3.01
CA GLU A 51 -15.78 10.45 -3.87
C GLU A 51 -14.53 9.91 -3.19
N HIS A 52 -14.00 8.82 -3.71
CA HIS A 52 -12.78 8.20 -3.21
C HIS A 52 -11.91 7.76 -4.37
N PHE A 53 -10.65 7.45 -4.08
CA PHE A 53 -9.69 6.91 -5.01
C PHE A 53 -10.24 5.67 -5.72
N HIS A 54 -9.98 5.57 -7.02
CA HIS A 54 -10.47 4.52 -7.90
C HIS A 54 -9.31 3.87 -8.64
N THR A 55 -8.87 2.73 -8.11
CA THR A 55 -7.78 1.90 -8.65
C THR A 55 -7.96 1.63 -10.14
N ALA A 56 -9.15 1.21 -10.59
CA ALA A 56 -9.37 0.84 -11.98
C ALA A 56 -9.17 2.03 -12.95
N ARG A 57 -9.62 3.25 -12.58
CA ARG A 57 -9.41 4.44 -13.41
C ARG A 57 -7.93 4.84 -13.43
N THR A 58 -7.27 4.85 -12.28
CA THR A 58 -5.82 5.14 -12.23
C THR A 58 -5.04 4.09 -13.02
N ARG A 59 -5.40 2.81 -12.95
CA ARG A 59 -4.77 1.70 -13.70
C ARG A 59 -4.91 1.86 -15.20
N HIS A 60 -6.10 2.23 -15.65
CA HIS A 60 -6.35 2.50 -17.07
C HIS A 60 -5.40 3.59 -17.59
N LEU A 61 -5.20 4.66 -16.82
CA LEU A 61 -4.51 5.86 -17.28
C LEU A 61 -3.00 5.86 -17.02
N HIS A 62 -2.54 5.14 -15.99
CA HIS A 62 -1.16 5.17 -15.50
C HIS A 62 -0.49 3.79 -15.43
N GLY A 63 -1.17 2.72 -15.87
CA GLY A 63 -0.63 1.36 -15.86
C GLY A 63 -0.72 0.67 -14.49
N LEU A 64 -0.02 -0.46 -14.35
CA LEU A 64 -0.11 -1.34 -13.17
C LEU A 64 0.73 -0.86 -11.98
N SER A 65 1.81 -0.11 -12.24
CA SER A 65 2.74 0.44 -11.24
C SER A 65 2.91 1.95 -11.44
N PRO A 66 1.92 2.78 -11.06
CA PRO A 66 2.04 4.23 -11.15
C PRO A 66 3.17 4.76 -10.25
N THR A 67 3.85 5.81 -10.67
CA THR A 67 4.95 6.45 -9.92
C THR A 67 4.88 7.98 -10.08
N THR A 68 5.96 8.71 -9.79
CA THR A 68 6.06 10.17 -9.94
C THR A 68 5.41 10.67 -11.24
N GLY A 69 4.51 11.66 -11.10
CA GLY A 69 3.69 12.22 -12.18
C GLY A 69 2.34 11.55 -12.37
N ALA A 70 2.08 10.40 -11.75
CA ALA A 70 0.79 9.72 -11.84
C ALA A 70 -0.26 10.39 -10.95
N PHE A 71 -1.46 10.55 -11.52
CA PHE A 71 -2.63 11.07 -10.81
C PHE A 71 -3.45 9.95 -10.20
N LEU A 72 -3.88 10.14 -8.96
CA LEU A 72 -4.89 9.32 -8.31
C LEU A 72 -6.26 9.88 -8.70
N TRP A 73 -7.06 9.07 -9.40
CA TRP A 73 -8.36 9.44 -9.92
C TRP A 73 -9.47 9.01 -8.98
N SER A 74 -10.54 9.81 -8.89
CA SER A 74 -11.75 9.42 -8.16
C SER A 74 -12.71 8.56 -8.98
N ALA A 75 -13.58 7.83 -8.29
CA ALA A 75 -14.61 7.00 -8.90
C ALA A 75 -15.66 7.81 -9.69
N PRO A 76 -16.27 7.23 -10.73
CA PRO A 76 -17.48 7.79 -11.34
C PRO A 76 -18.57 8.01 -10.27
N PRO A 77 -19.39 9.06 -10.39
CA PRO A 77 -19.54 9.93 -11.56
C PRO A 77 -18.57 11.12 -11.61
N ARG A 78 -17.62 11.24 -10.67
CA ARG A 78 -16.76 12.44 -10.58
C ARG A 78 -15.57 12.38 -11.50
N ASP A 79 -14.94 11.21 -11.64
CA ASP A 79 -13.88 10.93 -12.63
C ASP A 79 -12.88 12.11 -12.77
N ARG A 80 -12.26 12.51 -11.67
CA ARG A 80 -11.27 13.61 -11.65
C ARG A 80 -10.06 13.28 -10.79
N PRO A 81 -8.91 13.93 -11.02
CA PRO A 81 -7.78 13.82 -10.11
C PRO A 81 -8.14 14.33 -8.70
N ILE A 82 -7.72 13.59 -7.67
CA ILE A 82 -7.84 14.00 -6.26
C ILE A 82 -6.48 14.17 -5.58
N ALA A 83 -5.44 13.51 -6.11
CA ALA A 83 -4.06 13.64 -5.67
C ALA A 83 -3.10 13.28 -6.82
N VAL A 84 -1.81 13.61 -6.65
CA VAL A 84 -0.74 13.28 -7.60
C VAL A 84 0.52 12.84 -6.84
N ILE A 85 1.22 11.84 -7.37
CA ILE A 85 2.52 11.42 -6.84
C ILE A 85 3.57 12.40 -7.34
N VAL A 86 4.17 13.19 -6.46
CA VAL A 86 5.16 14.23 -6.81
C VAL A 86 6.61 13.76 -6.63
N ALA A 87 6.82 12.73 -5.81
CA ALA A 87 8.10 12.05 -5.69
C ALA A 87 7.89 10.58 -5.30
N ASP A 88 8.77 9.73 -5.81
CA ASP A 88 8.85 8.30 -5.49
C ASP A 88 10.29 7.85 -5.73
N THR A 89 10.99 7.48 -4.66
CA THR A 89 12.41 7.14 -4.74
C THR A 89 12.65 5.70 -5.18
N VAL A 90 11.62 4.86 -5.23
CA VAL A 90 11.72 3.42 -5.54
C VAL A 90 11.12 3.09 -6.90
N GLY A 91 9.96 3.67 -7.23
CA GLY A 91 9.26 3.42 -8.49
C GLY A 91 8.56 2.05 -8.55
N SER A 92 8.44 1.35 -7.42
CA SER A 92 7.84 0.02 -7.31
C SER A 92 6.55 0.11 -6.52
N ASN A 93 5.42 0.13 -7.22
CA ASN A 93 4.09 0.28 -6.62
C ASN A 93 3.11 -0.66 -7.29
N ASP A 94 1.98 -0.91 -6.63
CA ASP A 94 0.96 -1.77 -7.19
C ASP A 94 -0.43 -1.15 -7.05
N ILE A 95 -1.20 -1.25 -8.14
CA ILE A 95 -2.66 -1.10 -8.12
C ILE A 95 -3.34 -2.25 -8.86
N LEU A 96 -2.65 -3.38 -9.08
CA LEU A 96 -3.21 -4.60 -9.67
C LEU A 96 -3.90 -5.46 -8.62
N TYR A 97 -3.21 -5.71 -7.50
CA TYR A 97 -3.69 -6.55 -6.41
C TYR A 97 -4.68 -5.79 -5.52
N GLY A 98 -5.64 -6.55 -4.97
CA GLY A 98 -6.47 -6.05 -3.89
C GLY A 98 -5.70 -6.02 -2.57
N ARG A 99 -6.27 -5.31 -1.59
CA ARG A 99 -5.79 -5.35 -0.20
C ARG A 99 -5.95 -6.75 0.39
N CYS A 100 -5.05 -7.14 1.29
CA CYS A 100 -5.24 -8.39 2.04
C CYS A 100 -6.39 -8.29 3.04
N SER A 101 -7.01 -9.43 3.37
CA SER A 101 -8.18 -9.52 4.25
C SER A 101 -8.10 -10.78 5.13
N ALA A 102 -8.88 -10.81 6.22
CA ALA A 102 -8.99 -12.01 7.06
C ALA A 102 -9.38 -13.27 6.26
N TRP A 103 -10.28 -13.13 5.28
CA TRP A 103 -10.64 -14.23 4.39
C TRP A 103 -9.44 -14.75 3.60
N LEU A 104 -8.59 -13.86 3.08
CA LEU A 104 -7.39 -14.26 2.34
C LEU A 104 -6.45 -15.08 3.23
N TYR A 105 -6.20 -14.62 4.46
CA TYR A 105 -5.31 -15.31 5.39
C TYR A 105 -5.85 -16.66 5.83
N ASP A 106 -7.14 -16.75 6.16
CA ASP A 106 -7.75 -18.02 6.56
C ASP A 106 -7.80 -18.99 5.36
N TYR A 107 -8.42 -18.57 4.26
CA TYR A 107 -8.64 -19.43 3.09
C TYR A 107 -7.35 -19.82 2.37
N GLN A 108 -6.46 -18.85 2.08
CA GLN A 108 -5.27 -19.10 1.27
C GLN A 108 -4.09 -19.58 2.12
N TYR A 109 -3.94 -19.05 3.33
CA TYR A 109 -2.76 -19.28 4.15
C TYR A 109 -3.03 -20.19 5.37
N GLY A 110 -4.28 -20.52 5.67
CA GLY A 110 -4.64 -21.31 6.85
C GLY A 110 -4.38 -20.58 8.16
N LEU A 111 -4.39 -19.24 8.13
CA LEU A 111 -4.09 -18.35 9.26
C LEU A 111 -5.36 -17.62 9.68
N ALA A 112 -6.11 -18.22 10.62
CA ALA A 112 -7.40 -17.69 11.08
C ALA A 112 -7.28 -16.36 11.84
N GLU A 113 -6.16 -16.11 12.51
CA GLU A 113 -5.87 -14.87 13.24
C GLU A 113 -4.62 -14.22 12.66
N HIS A 114 -4.81 -13.17 11.86
CA HIS A 114 -3.70 -12.49 11.18
C HIS A 114 -3.97 -11.01 10.92
N ALA A 115 -2.95 -10.17 11.09
CA ALA A 115 -3.03 -8.76 10.70
C ALA A 115 -3.25 -8.65 9.18
N ASN A 116 -4.20 -7.80 8.77
CA ASN A 116 -4.56 -7.63 7.38
C ASN A 116 -4.96 -6.18 7.09
N CYS A 117 -4.74 -5.73 5.85
CA CYS A 117 -4.94 -4.34 5.48
C CYS A 117 -6.41 -3.94 5.56
N HIS A 118 -7.36 -4.80 5.21
CA HIS A 118 -8.79 -4.47 5.32
C HIS A 118 -9.19 -4.04 6.74
N ASP A 119 -8.85 -4.84 7.75
CA ASP A 119 -9.22 -4.55 9.15
C ASP A 119 -8.49 -3.31 9.68
N ILE A 120 -7.19 -3.17 9.36
CA ILE A 120 -6.39 -2.02 9.78
C ILE A 120 -6.95 -0.74 9.16
N GLN A 121 -7.34 -0.79 7.89
CA GLN A 121 -7.90 0.34 7.17
C GLN A 121 -9.26 0.75 7.75
N ALA A 122 -10.13 -0.24 7.99
CA ALA A 122 -11.45 -0.03 8.57
C ALA A 122 -11.37 0.66 9.95
N GLU A 123 -10.42 0.23 10.79
CA GLU A 123 -10.20 0.84 12.09
C GLU A 123 -9.59 2.24 11.98
N ALA A 124 -8.59 2.45 11.11
CA ALA A 124 -7.96 3.76 10.94
C ALA A 124 -8.94 4.83 10.44
N GLN A 125 -9.82 4.48 9.50
CA GLN A 125 -10.81 5.40 8.94
C GLN A 125 -12.03 5.63 9.85
N ARG A 126 -12.25 4.77 10.84
CA ARG A 126 -13.31 4.93 11.86
C ARG A 126 -13.20 6.24 12.63
N GLU A 127 -12.00 6.81 12.73
CA GLU A 127 -11.75 8.16 13.27
C GLU A 127 -12.59 9.25 12.59
N PHE A 128 -13.07 9.00 11.36
CA PHE A 128 -13.91 9.93 10.60
C PHE A 128 -15.34 9.39 10.37
N GLY A 129 -15.77 8.42 11.18
CA GLY A 129 -17.10 7.82 11.09
C GLY A 129 -17.31 6.88 9.89
N LEU A 130 -16.26 6.58 9.14
CA LEU A 130 -16.29 5.60 8.04
C LEU A 130 -16.38 4.18 8.59
N THR A 131 -16.97 3.29 7.78
CA THR A 131 -17.24 1.90 8.15
C THR A 131 -16.38 0.92 7.35
N PRO A 132 -16.30 -0.37 7.74
CA PRO A 132 -15.58 -1.36 6.93
C PRO A 132 -16.06 -1.44 5.47
N ASP A 133 -17.33 -1.13 5.20
CA ASP A 133 -17.92 -1.12 3.85
C ASP A 133 -17.39 0.02 2.97
N ASP A 134 -16.80 1.06 3.58
CA ASP A 134 -16.22 2.19 2.84
C ASP A 134 -14.76 1.94 2.44
N VAL A 135 -14.14 0.87 2.95
CA VAL A 135 -12.79 0.48 2.51
C VAL A 135 -12.84 0.03 1.05
N HIS A 136 -12.09 0.70 0.20
CA HIS A 136 -12.00 0.40 -1.23
C HIS A 136 -10.64 -0.23 -1.59
N ASP A 137 -10.45 -0.60 -2.85
CA ASP A 137 -9.17 -1.15 -3.30
C ASP A 137 -8.02 -0.15 -3.04
N SER A 138 -6.90 -0.69 -2.56
CA SER A 138 -5.75 0.08 -2.12
C SER A 138 -4.88 0.53 -3.29
N PHE A 139 -4.18 1.65 -3.08
CA PHE A 139 -2.89 1.86 -3.71
C PHE A 139 -1.84 1.20 -2.81
N ASN A 140 -1.02 0.30 -3.34
CA ASN A 140 -0.04 -0.47 -2.57
C ASN A 140 1.36 0.10 -2.83
N PHE A 141 1.74 1.12 -2.07
CA PHE A 141 3.05 1.76 -2.22
C PHE A 141 4.17 0.81 -1.79
N PHE A 142 5.28 0.84 -2.52
CA PHE A 142 6.44 -0.05 -2.33
C PHE A 142 6.19 -1.54 -2.61
N MET A 143 5.00 -1.93 -3.05
CA MET A 143 4.70 -3.32 -3.37
C MET A 143 5.29 -3.68 -4.74
N ASN A 144 6.20 -4.65 -4.77
CA ASN A 144 6.83 -5.11 -6.01
C ASN A 144 6.01 -6.22 -6.66
N THR A 145 5.25 -5.88 -7.70
CA THR A 145 4.38 -6.81 -8.42
C THR A 145 4.63 -6.77 -9.91
N GLY A 146 4.12 -7.78 -10.61
CA GLY A 146 4.10 -7.78 -12.06
C GLY A 146 3.18 -8.83 -12.63
N VAL A 147 3.17 -8.93 -13.95
CA VAL A 147 2.44 -9.94 -14.71
C VAL A 147 3.47 -10.66 -15.60
N ASP A 148 3.47 -11.98 -15.58
CA ASP A 148 4.34 -12.79 -16.43
C ASP A 148 3.89 -12.80 -17.92
N GLN A 149 4.59 -13.55 -18.77
CA GLN A 149 4.29 -13.60 -20.20
C GLN A 149 2.98 -14.33 -20.51
N GLU A 150 2.54 -15.19 -19.59
CA GLU A 150 1.31 -15.97 -19.66
C GLU A 150 0.10 -15.20 -19.10
N GLY A 151 0.33 -14.05 -18.48
CA GLY A 151 -0.72 -13.20 -17.92
C GLY A 151 -1.01 -13.46 -16.44
N HIS A 152 -0.19 -14.24 -15.73
CA HIS A 152 -0.35 -14.48 -14.31
C HIS A 152 0.33 -13.40 -13.47
N PRO A 153 -0.33 -12.92 -12.40
CA PRO A 153 0.27 -11.93 -11.53
C PRO A 153 1.23 -12.62 -10.54
N PHE A 154 2.35 -11.95 -10.26
CA PHE A 154 3.34 -12.39 -9.24
C PHE A 154 3.64 -11.28 -8.23
N ILE A 155 4.21 -11.67 -7.09
CA ILE A 155 4.70 -10.78 -6.04
C ILE A 155 6.19 -11.05 -5.84
N GLY A 156 7.01 -10.02 -6.05
CA GLY A 156 8.45 -10.04 -5.82
C GLY A 156 8.84 -9.54 -4.42
N PRO A 157 10.13 -9.65 -4.06
CA PRO A 157 10.65 -9.03 -2.84
C PRO A 157 10.54 -7.51 -2.92
N ASN A 158 10.28 -6.88 -1.78
CA ASN A 158 10.24 -5.43 -1.67
C ASN A 158 11.63 -4.84 -1.93
N LEU A 159 11.68 -3.78 -2.74
CA LEU A 159 12.92 -3.15 -3.22
C LEU A 159 13.32 -1.92 -2.40
N SER A 160 12.42 -1.42 -1.55
CA SER A 160 12.64 -0.20 -0.79
C SER A 160 13.64 -0.41 0.35
N LYS A 161 14.36 0.66 0.71
CA LYS A 161 15.38 0.71 1.76
C LYS A 161 15.06 1.81 2.75
N LYS A 162 15.80 1.84 3.86
CA LYS A 162 15.74 2.93 4.83
C LYS A 162 15.80 4.31 4.16
N GLY A 163 14.83 5.17 4.46
CA GLY A 163 14.77 6.54 3.98
C GLY A 163 14.21 6.69 2.56
N ASP A 164 13.88 5.60 1.87
CA ASP A 164 13.06 5.68 0.66
C ASP A 164 11.66 6.19 1.00
N TYR A 165 11.07 6.95 0.09
CA TYR A 165 9.77 7.58 0.33
C TYR A 165 8.95 7.77 -0.94
N VAL A 166 7.65 7.95 -0.75
CA VAL A 166 6.72 8.51 -1.74
C VAL A 166 6.09 9.78 -1.19
N GLU A 167 5.81 10.74 -2.07
CA GLU A 167 5.13 11.99 -1.75
C GLU A 167 3.89 12.17 -2.61
N ILE A 168 2.79 12.49 -1.96
CA ILE A 168 1.47 12.57 -2.56
C ILE A 168 0.91 13.96 -2.28
N LEU A 169 0.83 14.80 -3.32
CA LEU A 169 0.22 16.13 -3.26
C LEU A 169 -1.31 15.99 -3.38
N ALA A 170 -2.03 16.56 -2.43
CA ALA A 170 -3.48 16.62 -2.47
C ALA A 170 -3.96 17.77 -3.39
N LEU A 171 -4.81 17.43 -4.37
CA LEU A 171 -5.40 18.39 -5.32
C LEU A 171 -6.78 18.90 -4.85
N ILE A 172 -7.32 18.28 -3.80
CA ILE A 172 -8.49 18.71 -3.05
C ILE A 172 -8.23 18.47 -1.57
N ASP A 173 -9.17 18.88 -0.72
CA ASP A 173 -9.16 18.42 0.66
C ASP A 173 -9.49 16.94 0.73
N THR A 174 -8.59 16.16 1.33
CA THR A 174 -8.68 14.71 1.39
C THR A 174 -8.55 14.18 2.81
N ILE A 175 -9.10 12.99 3.02
CA ILE A 175 -8.65 12.07 4.05
C ILE A 175 -7.76 11.03 3.39
N MET A 176 -6.47 11.04 3.73
CA MET A 176 -5.49 10.04 3.28
C MET A 176 -5.23 9.05 4.40
N VAL A 177 -5.32 7.76 4.09
CA VAL A 177 -5.29 6.70 5.10
C VAL A 177 -4.24 5.65 4.71
N PRO A 178 -2.95 5.88 4.99
CA PRO A 178 -1.92 4.87 4.89
C PRO A 178 -1.95 3.89 6.07
N ASN A 179 -1.62 2.63 5.81
CA ASN A 179 -1.37 1.62 6.85
C ASN A 179 -0.14 0.77 6.58
N VAL A 180 0.42 0.19 7.64
CA VAL A 180 1.48 -0.82 7.53
C VAL A 180 0.86 -2.12 7.03
N CYS A 181 1.26 -2.60 5.85
CA CYS A 181 0.70 -3.81 5.25
C CYS A 181 0.91 -5.04 6.14
N GLY A 182 -0.15 -5.85 6.31
CA GLY A 182 -0.17 -7.02 7.18
C GLY A 182 0.51 -8.28 6.63
N ALA A 183 1.17 -8.26 5.46
CA ALA A 183 1.77 -9.44 4.85
C ALA A 183 3.20 -9.75 5.34
N ASP A 184 3.39 -10.79 6.14
CA ASP A 184 4.70 -11.30 6.59
C ASP A 184 4.98 -12.74 6.14
N VAL A 185 3.98 -13.45 5.63
CA VAL A 185 4.14 -14.79 5.05
C VAL A 185 4.40 -14.76 3.54
N MET A 186 4.40 -13.57 2.93
CA MET A 186 4.67 -13.34 1.50
C MET A 186 5.87 -12.39 1.31
N ALA A 187 6.46 -12.40 0.11
CA ALA A 187 7.61 -11.56 -0.22
C ALA A 187 7.31 -10.04 -0.19
N THR A 188 6.02 -9.65 -0.13
CA THR A 188 5.52 -8.27 -0.08
C THR A 188 6.28 -7.35 0.88
N ASN A 189 6.58 -7.84 2.09
CA ASN A 189 7.33 -7.10 3.12
C ASN A 189 8.66 -7.79 3.47
N ASN A 190 9.23 -8.56 2.54
CA ASN A 190 10.43 -9.36 2.79
C ASN A 190 10.32 -10.27 4.04
N PHE A 191 9.11 -10.78 4.27
CA PHE A 191 8.76 -11.66 5.39
C PHE A 191 8.92 -11.05 6.79
N GLN A 192 8.85 -9.73 6.91
CA GLN A 192 8.99 -9.05 8.20
C GLN A 192 8.23 -7.73 8.23
N TYR A 193 7.61 -7.40 9.36
CA TYR A 193 6.98 -6.10 9.57
C TYR A 193 7.96 -5.04 10.03
N LYS A 194 7.79 -3.82 9.49
CA LYS A 194 8.55 -2.63 9.91
C LYS A 194 7.61 -1.42 10.02
N PRO A 195 7.91 -0.44 10.88
CA PRO A 195 7.14 0.78 10.97
C PRO A 195 7.36 1.69 9.74
N LEU A 196 6.42 2.62 9.53
CA LEU A 196 6.53 3.67 8.51
C LEU A 196 6.40 5.05 9.17
N ARG A 197 7.16 6.03 8.68
CA ARG A 197 6.99 7.44 9.06
C ARG A 197 6.03 8.10 8.09
N LEU A 198 5.11 8.88 8.65
CA LEU A 198 4.19 9.73 7.91
C LEU A 198 4.48 11.19 8.26
N THR A 199 4.68 12.03 7.25
CA THR A 199 4.79 13.48 7.43
C THR A 199 3.87 14.22 6.48
N VAL A 200 3.24 15.30 6.96
CA VAL A 200 2.44 16.20 6.14
C VAL A 200 3.15 17.54 6.06
N TYR A 201 3.30 18.06 4.85
CA TYR A 201 3.92 19.34 4.59
C TYR A 201 2.95 20.31 3.90
N ASP A 202 3.06 21.60 4.21
CA ASP A 202 2.50 22.67 3.39
C ASP A 202 3.43 22.93 2.19
N THR A 203 2.83 23.13 1.01
CA THR A 203 3.56 23.49 -0.21
C THR A 203 3.20 24.88 -0.68
N GLU A 204 4.03 25.42 -1.59
CA GLU A 204 3.77 26.70 -2.23
C GLU A 204 2.67 26.54 -3.29
N GLU A 205 1.75 27.50 -3.38
CA GLU A 205 0.63 27.47 -4.35
C GLU A 205 1.11 27.29 -5.80
N ALA A 206 2.31 27.77 -6.14
CA ALA A 206 2.90 27.59 -7.47
C ALA A 206 3.12 26.11 -7.85
N GLU A 207 3.50 25.27 -6.89
CA GLU A 207 3.66 23.82 -7.10
C GLU A 207 2.29 23.16 -7.37
N VAL A 208 1.27 23.57 -6.61
CA VAL A 208 -0.10 23.09 -6.76
C VAL A 208 -0.66 23.43 -8.15
N ILE A 209 -0.50 24.67 -8.58
CA ILE A 209 -0.99 25.16 -9.88
C ILE A 209 -0.36 24.39 -11.05
N GLU A 210 0.94 24.05 -10.98
CA GLU A 210 1.60 23.26 -12.02
C GLU A 210 0.92 21.91 -12.22
N HIS A 211 0.56 21.26 -11.11
CA HIS A 211 -0.10 19.97 -11.15
C HIS A 211 -1.59 20.07 -11.49
N GLU A 212 -2.32 21.06 -10.98
CA GLU A 212 -3.75 21.24 -11.32
C GLU A 212 -3.99 21.57 -12.80
N ALA A 213 -3.00 22.19 -13.45
CA ALA A 213 -3.05 22.42 -14.88
C ALA A 213 -2.96 21.12 -15.71
N ARG A 214 -2.72 19.97 -15.06
CA ARG A 214 -2.53 18.66 -15.70
C ARG A 214 -3.33 17.56 -14.97
N PRO A 215 -3.84 16.55 -15.68
CA PRO A 215 -4.12 16.58 -17.11
C PRO A 215 -5.07 17.73 -17.46
N GLU A 216 -5.03 18.20 -18.71
CA GLU A 216 -6.00 19.19 -19.19
C GLU A 216 -7.41 18.58 -19.13
N MET A 217 -8.16 18.90 -18.07
CA MET A 217 -9.52 18.41 -17.88
C MET A 217 -10.47 19.23 -18.76
N ARG A 218 -10.73 18.73 -19.96
CA ARG A 218 -11.78 19.30 -20.82
C ARG A 218 -13.14 19.10 -20.14
N LYS A 219 -13.92 20.16 -20.01
CA LYS A 219 -15.33 20.03 -19.60
C LYS A 219 -16.08 19.25 -20.67
N LEU A 220 -16.33 17.97 -20.41
CA LEU A 220 -17.06 17.11 -21.34
C LEU A 220 -18.54 17.50 -21.30
N VAL A 221 -19.14 17.68 -22.48
CA VAL A 221 -20.58 17.93 -22.62
C VAL A 221 -21.41 16.79 -22.04
N THR A 222 -20.85 15.58 -22.01
CA THR A 222 -21.51 14.34 -21.60
C THR A 222 -21.21 13.90 -20.17
N GLN A 223 -20.30 14.56 -19.45
CA GLN A 223 -20.00 14.19 -18.07
C GLN A 223 -21.12 14.65 -17.15
N ARG A 224 -21.81 13.68 -16.54
CA ARG A 224 -22.90 13.91 -15.61
C ARG A 224 -22.36 13.97 -14.19
N GLY A 225 -22.71 15.00 -13.45
CA GLY A 225 -22.56 15.06 -12.00
C GLY A 225 -23.77 14.49 -11.27
N PRO A 226 -23.71 14.31 -9.93
CA PRO A 226 -24.85 13.86 -9.13
C PRO A 226 -26.16 14.63 -9.39
N SER A 227 -26.08 15.93 -9.68
CA SER A 227 -27.23 16.79 -9.99
C SER A 227 -27.96 16.44 -11.30
N ASP A 228 -27.31 15.70 -12.20
CA ASP A 228 -27.87 15.35 -13.51
C ASP A 228 -28.65 14.03 -13.51
N PHE A 229 -28.72 13.33 -12.37
CA PHE A 229 -29.43 12.06 -12.22
C PHE A 229 -30.82 12.26 -11.60
N THR A 230 -31.80 11.43 -12.00
CA THR A 230 -33.18 11.48 -11.48
C THR A 230 -33.26 11.40 -9.96
N GLN A 231 -32.37 10.62 -9.35
CA GLN A 231 -32.16 10.61 -7.89
C GLN A 231 -30.89 11.38 -7.56
N ALA A 232 -31.01 12.72 -7.50
CA ALA A 232 -29.92 13.60 -7.10
C ALA A 232 -29.83 13.79 -5.57
N THR A 233 -30.87 13.39 -4.82
CA THR A 233 -30.91 13.56 -3.36
C THR A 233 -30.08 12.49 -2.67
N ILE A 234 -29.01 12.93 -2.02
CA ILE A 234 -28.15 12.08 -1.22
C ILE A 234 -28.77 11.91 0.17
N LYS A 235 -28.88 10.68 0.65
CA LYS A 235 -29.59 10.34 1.90
C LYS A 235 -28.78 10.55 3.19
N ALA A 236 -27.54 11.02 3.12
CA ALA A 236 -26.63 11.14 4.27
C ALA A 236 -25.69 12.35 4.13
N THR A 237 -25.19 12.85 5.27
CA THR A 237 -24.03 13.75 5.31
C THR A 237 -22.82 13.03 4.72
N ARG A 238 -22.06 13.73 3.88
CA ARG A 238 -20.90 13.15 3.19
C ARG A 238 -19.58 13.78 3.61
N GLU A 239 -19.66 14.92 4.29
CA GLU A 239 -18.52 15.56 4.92
C GLU A 239 -18.05 14.68 6.08
N LEU A 240 -16.75 14.47 6.12
CA LEU A 240 -16.06 13.67 7.12
C LEU A 240 -15.59 14.58 8.24
N GLU A 241 -16.10 14.34 9.43
CA GLU A 241 -15.70 15.05 10.64
C GLU A 241 -14.88 14.13 11.53
N ARG A 242 -13.84 14.69 12.17
CA ARG A 242 -13.00 13.94 13.09
C ARG A 242 -13.77 13.63 14.37
N ASP A 243 -13.86 12.36 14.74
CA ASP A 243 -14.32 11.95 16.06
C ASP A 243 -13.25 12.26 17.12
N THR A 244 -13.50 13.28 17.93
CA THR A 244 -12.62 13.69 19.03
C THR A 244 -12.52 12.66 20.16
N GLY A 245 -13.46 11.71 20.22
CA GLY A 245 -13.45 10.59 21.16
C GLY A 245 -12.78 9.33 20.61
N TYR A 246 -12.27 9.35 19.38
CA TYR A 246 -11.64 8.19 18.76
C TYR A 246 -10.41 7.72 19.54
N VAL A 247 -10.44 6.46 19.95
CA VAL A 247 -9.29 5.72 20.48
C VAL A 247 -9.07 4.52 19.56
N PRO A 248 -7.85 4.35 18.98
CA PRO A 248 -7.56 3.22 18.11
C PRO A 248 -7.65 1.88 18.84
N ASN A 249 -8.26 0.91 18.18
CA ASN A 249 -8.44 -0.46 18.64
C ASN A 249 -8.22 -1.44 17.46
N PHE A 250 -7.00 -1.43 16.91
CA PHE A 250 -6.63 -2.32 15.81
C PHE A 250 -6.68 -3.79 16.26
N THR A 251 -7.11 -4.67 15.35
CA THR A 251 -7.08 -6.11 15.58
C THR A 251 -5.63 -6.62 15.50
N ASN A 252 -5.33 -7.68 16.25
CA ASN A 252 -4.05 -8.40 16.18
C ASN A 252 -2.80 -7.55 16.53
N VAL A 253 -2.94 -6.49 17.33
CA VAL A 253 -1.83 -5.69 17.86
C VAL A 253 -1.82 -5.66 19.41
N PRO A 254 -0.68 -5.40 20.08
CA PRO A 254 0.65 -5.17 19.50
C PRO A 254 1.22 -6.45 18.87
N ILE A 255 1.85 -6.29 17.70
CA ILE A 255 2.63 -7.37 17.09
C ILE A 255 3.81 -7.68 18.00
N ARG A 256 3.97 -8.95 18.35
CA ARG A 256 5.07 -9.43 19.19
C ARG A 256 6.14 -10.06 18.32
N LEU A 257 7.36 -9.57 18.43
CA LEU A 257 8.53 -10.15 17.80
C LEU A 257 9.30 -10.99 18.82
N GLU A 258 9.57 -12.24 18.47
CA GLU A 258 10.36 -13.17 19.28
C GLU A 258 11.55 -13.67 18.46
N GLU A 259 12.76 -13.59 19.04
CA GLU A 259 13.95 -14.15 18.41
C GLU A 259 14.04 -15.65 18.67
N LEU A 260 13.95 -16.44 17.59
CA LEU A 260 14.08 -17.88 17.65
C LEU A 260 15.51 -18.30 17.32
N THR A 261 16.15 -19.04 18.24
CA THR A 261 17.45 -19.66 17.97
C THR A 261 17.27 -20.97 17.22
N VAL A 262 17.79 -21.04 15.99
CA VAL A 262 17.76 -22.25 15.17
C VAL A 262 19.17 -22.84 15.09
N ALA A 263 19.35 -24.04 15.65
CA ALA A 263 20.62 -24.76 15.55
C ALA A 263 20.77 -25.38 14.16
N LEU A 264 21.88 -25.08 13.48
CA LEU A 264 22.17 -25.55 12.12
C LEU A 264 23.51 -26.31 12.08
N GLY A 265 23.58 -27.33 11.24
CA GLY A 265 24.83 -28.06 10.97
C GLY A 265 25.82 -27.25 10.13
N GLY A 266 27.07 -27.71 10.06
CA GLY A 266 28.12 -27.04 9.26
C GLY A 266 27.76 -26.91 7.78
N ASP A 267 27.15 -27.95 7.20
CA ASP A 267 26.71 -27.96 5.80
C ASP A 267 25.58 -26.94 5.55
N ASP A 268 24.62 -26.83 6.46
CA ASP A 268 23.50 -25.87 6.35
C ASP A 268 24.00 -24.43 6.47
N LEU A 269 24.92 -24.17 7.40
CA LEU A 269 25.57 -22.87 7.52
C LEU A 269 26.34 -22.48 6.26
N SER A 270 27.06 -23.44 5.66
CA SER A 270 27.77 -23.20 4.39
C SER A 270 26.81 -22.87 3.23
N ARG A 271 25.65 -23.55 3.18
CA ARG A 271 24.61 -23.22 2.19
C ARG A 271 24.00 -21.84 2.42
N LEU A 272 23.74 -21.47 3.67
CA LEU A 272 23.26 -20.12 3.99
C LEU A 272 24.28 -19.05 3.60
N ASP A 273 25.58 -19.29 3.80
CA ASP A 273 26.64 -18.37 3.37
C ASP A 273 26.63 -18.16 1.85
N GLN A 274 26.38 -19.22 1.08
CA GLN A 274 26.24 -19.12 -0.38
C GLN A 274 25.00 -18.30 -0.78
N LEU A 275 23.88 -18.47 -0.09
CA LEU A 275 22.65 -17.70 -0.33
C LEU A 275 22.82 -16.21 0.00
N VAL A 276 23.46 -15.90 1.12
CA VAL A 276 23.79 -14.52 1.50
C VAL A 276 24.74 -13.89 0.47
N ALA A 277 25.72 -14.66 -0.02
CA ALA A 277 26.65 -14.19 -1.05
C ALA A 277 25.95 -13.87 -2.39
N SER A 278 24.84 -14.54 -2.71
CA SER A 278 24.06 -14.25 -3.93
C SER A 278 23.31 -12.92 -3.84
N LYS A 279 23.00 -12.46 -2.62
CA LYS A 279 22.21 -11.24 -2.31
C LYS A 279 20.74 -11.31 -2.73
N ASP A 280 20.27 -12.44 -3.26
CA ASP A 280 18.88 -12.60 -3.70
C ASP A 280 17.92 -12.95 -2.56
N PHE A 281 18.46 -13.35 -1.40
CA PHE A 281 17.71 -13.96 -0.31
C PHE A 281 17.88 -13.24 1.04
N GLY A 282 18.41 -12.02 1.02
CA GLY A 282 18.72 -11.24 2.21
C GLY A 282 20.21 -11.01 2.42
N ALA A 283 20.52 -10.07 3.30
CA ALA A 283 21.87 -9.63 3.64
C ALA A 283 22.47 -10.41 4.82
N THR A 284 21.64 -11.11 5.61
CA THR A 284 22.07 -11.86 6.78
C THR A 284 21.66 -13.33 6.69
N ARG A 285 22.35 -14.21 7.43
CA ARG A 285 21.96 -15.63 7.55
C ARG A 285 20.53 -15.80 8.05
N ALA A 286 20.09 -14.92 8.96
CA ALA A 286 18.73 -14.95 9.51
C ALA A 286 17.68 -14.60 8.44
N GLU A 287 17.92 -13.58 7.62
CA GLU A 287 17.06 -13.25 6.49
C GLU A 287 17.02 -14.37 5.45
N ALA A 288 18.19 -14.92 5.09
CA ALA A 288 18.27 -16.05 4.14
C ALA A 288 17.52 -17.28 4.66
N LEU A 289 17.68 -17.62 5.94
CA LEU A 289 16.96 -18.72 6.56
C LEU A 289 15.44 -18.47 6.57
N ARG A 290 15.01 -17.26 6.93
CA ARG A 290 13.59 -16.86 6.92
C ARG A 290 13.00 -16.97 5.52
N TYR A 291 13.71 -16.47 4.52
CA TYR A 291 13.29 -16.55 3.12
C TYR A 291 13.10 -18.00 2.69
N VAL A 292 14.11 -18.85 2.91
CA VAL A 292 14.04 -20.28 2.56
C VAL A 292 12.89 -20.97 3.27
N PHE A 293 12.70 -20.68 4.56
CA PHE A 293 11.61 -21.23 5.35
C PHE A 293 10.23 -20.86 4.79
N PHE A 294 9.96 -19.58 4.54
CA PHE A 294 8.66 -19.16 4.02
C PHE A 294 8.44 -19.63 2.58
N VAL A 295 9.47 -19.65 1.73
CA VAL A 295 9.33 -20.24 0.38
C VAL A 295 8.98 -21.73 0.46
N TRP A 296 9.61 -22.49 1.35
CA TRP A 296 9.23 -23.88 1.60
C TRP A 296 7.79 -23.99 2.12
N TRP A 297 7.43 -23.14 3.09
CA TRP A 297 6.10 -23.14 3.69
C TRP A 297 5.01 -22.84 2.66
N ILE A 298 5.19 -21.81 1.84
CA ILE A 298 4.29 -21.43 0.75
C ILE A 298 4.12 -22.58 -0.24
N ASN A 299 5.22 -23.23 -0.62
CA ASN A 299 5.16 -24.35 -1.55
C ASN A 299 4.43 -25.57 -0.99
N LYS A 300 4.48 -25.77 0.33
CA LYS A 300 3.96 -26.97 0.98
C LYS A 300 2.56 -26.81 1.57
N PHE A 301 2.22 -25.64 2.11
CA PHE A 301 1.05 -25.44 2.95
C PHE A 301 0.06 -24.39 2.42
N MET A 302 0.50 -23.47 1.56
CA MET A 302 -0.41 -22.48 0.98
C MET A 302 -1.47 -23.19 0.11
N GLN A 303 -2.72 -22.83 0.35
CA GLN A 303 -3.88 -23.25 -0.42
C GLN A 303 -4.11 -22.25 -1.56
N GLY A 304 -4.70 -22.66 -2.68
CA GLY A 304 -4.97 -21.76 -3.81
C GLY A 304 -3.76 -21.45 -4.72
N PRO A 305 -3.86 -20.41 -5.59
CA PRO A 305 -2.84 -20.09 -6.59
C PRO A 305 -1.50 -19.71 -5.97
N LYS A 306 -0.40 -20.21 -6.55
CA LYS A 306 0.97 -19.92 -6.10
C LYS A 306 1.56 -18.76 -6.88
N HIS A 307 1.71 -17.60 -6.24
CA HIS A 307 2.28 -16.39 -6.83
C HIS A 307 3.82 -16.32 -6.76
N LEU A 308 4.44 -17.35 -6.17
CA LEU A 308 5.89 -17.57 -6.13
C LEU A 308 6.23 -18.75 -7.04
N ASP A 309 6.10 -18.60 -8.36
CA ASP A 309 6.69 -19.56 -9.27
C ASP A 309 7.84 -18.92 -10.06
N ARG A 310 9.06 -19.39 -9.77
CA ARG A 310 10.30 -19.04 -10.47
C ARG A 310 10.47 -19.91 -11.72
N SER A 311 9.40 -20.35 -12.37
CA SER A 311 9.47 -21.26 -13.52
C SER A 311 10.23 -20.67 -14.71
N ALA A 312 10.54 -19.37 -14.72
CA ALA A 312 11.56 -18.75 -15.59
C ALA A 312 13.01 -19.22 -15.34
N ALA A 313 13.29 -20.07 -14.34
CA ALA A 313 14.60 -20.69 -14.10
C ALA A 313 14.73 -22.12 -14.66
N LYS A 314 13.72 -22.63 -15.38
CA LYS A 314 13.76 -23.93 -16.03
C LYS A 314 13.76 -23.81 -17.55
N ASP A 315 14.88 -23.33 -18.07
CA ASP A 315 15.42 -23.86 -19.33
C ASP A 315 16.83 -24.41 -19.07
N LYS A 316 16.86 -25.63 -18.54
CA LYS A 316 17.94 -26.57 -18.82
C LYS A 316 17.33 -27.82 -19.44
N PRO A 317 17.49 -28.05 -20.75
CA PRO A 317 17.33 -29.36 -21.31
C PRO A 317 18.62 -30.16 -21.05
N GLY A 318 18.53 -31.20 -20.24
CA GLY A 318 19.50 -32.30 -20.19
C GLY A 318 20.72 -32.12 -19.27
N GLU A 319 21.03 -33.24 -18.61
CA GLU A 319 22.20 -33.57 -17.75
C GLU A 319 22.21 -33.06 -16.30
#